data_AF-A0A969NVN7-F1
#
_entry.id   AF-A0A969NVN7-F1
#
_cell.length_a   1.000
_cell.length_b   1.000
_cell.length_c   1.000
_cell.angle_alpha   90.00
_cell.angle_beta   90.00
_cell.angle_gamma   90.00
#
_symmetry.space_group_name_H-M   'P 1'
#
loop_
_entity.id
_entity.type
_entity.pdbx_description
1 polymer ?
#
loop_
_entity_poly.entity_id
_entity_poly.type
_entity_poly.pdbx_seq_one_letter_code
_entity_poly.pdbx_strand_id
1 'polypeptide(L)'
;MSKKKRISLSTRLQPYSGTLLAEVVEWLNSKERDEKNSLIADAVIMAYLPYARASLGVDSTEIERCCWETQNLLDKHGFNLRQSLQVSQPQWHSTAMPTTVSTTSSTSQYQKRVNYLYLKLKNQRIYSLRV
;
A
#
# COMPACT_ATOMS: atom_id res chain seq x y z
N MET A 1 -1.10 26.82 -26.85
CA MET A 1 -1.43 25.58 -26.11
C MET A 1 -0.29 24.58 -26.29
N SER A 2 0.41 24.22 -25.22
CA SER A 2 1.49 23.22 -25.29
C SER A 2 0.89 21.87 -25.69
N LYS A 3 1.34 21.30 -26.83
CA LYS A 3 0.90 19.98 -27.29
C LYS A 3 1.31 18.97 -26.22
N LYS A 4 0.36 18.31 -25.57
CA LYS A 4 0.64 17.24 -24.60
C LYS A 4 1.55 16.21 -25.27
N LYS A 5 2.78 16.07 -24.77
CA LYS A 5 3.76 15.12 -25.29
C LYS A 5 3.28 13.71 -24.98
N ARG A 6 3.14 12.86 -26.00
CA ARG A 6 2.86 11.43 -25.79
C ARG A 6 4.14 10.76 -25.29
N ILE A 7 4.01 9.98 -24.22
CA ILE A 7 5.07 9.14 -23.68
C ILE A 7 4.72 7.71 -24.10
N SER A 8 5.63 7.04 -24.81
CA SER A 8 5.48 5.66 -25.25
C SER A 8 6.32 4.73 -24.39
N LEU A 9 5.71 3.66 -23.91
CA LEU A 9 6.40 2.54 -23.26
C LEU A 9 6.38 1.37 -24.25
N SER A 10 7.55 0.81 -24.56
CA SER A 10 7.69 -0.38 -25.40
C SER A 10 8.36 -1.48 -24.60
N THR A 11 7.62 -2.56 -24.34
CA THR A 11 8.11 -3.73 -23.59
C THR A 11 7.65 -4.99 -24.31
N ARG A 12 8.56 -5.94 -24.55
CA ARG A 12 8.26 -7.24 -25.14
C ARG A 12 8.09 -8.27 -24.02
N LEU A 13 6.86 -8.69 -23.75
CA LEU A 13 6.56 -9.77 -22.80
C LEU A 13 6.53 -11.11 -23.53
N GLN A 14 7.49 -11.99 -23.25
CA GLN A 14 7.58 -13.33 -23.82
C GLN A 14 7.82 -14.38 -22.71
N PRO A 15 6.80 -14.65 -21.88
CA PRO A 15 6.92 -15.64 -20.83
C PRO A 15 7.12 -17.06 -21.39
N TYR A 16 7.84 -17.89 -20.64
CA TYR A 16 7.90 -19.33 -20.92
C TYR A 16 6.52 -19.97 -20.73
N SER A 17 6.20 -20.96 -21.56
CA SER A 17 4.96 -21.73 -21.44
C SER A 17 4.85 -22.40 -20.06
N GLY A 18 3.62 -22.53 -19.56
CA GLY A 18 3.34 -23.09 -18.23
C GLY A 18 3.59 -22.13 -17.06
N THR A 19 3.91 -20.85 -17.32
CA THR A 19 3.98 -19.83 -16.27
C THR A 19 2.66 -19.08 -16.16
N LEU A 20 2.33 -18.59 -14.95
CA LEU A 20 1.15 -17.75 -14.72
C LEU A 20 1.14 -16.51 -15.64
N LEU A 21 2.32 -15.95 -15.93
CA LEU A 21 2.42 -14.82 -16.85
C LEU A 21 2.06 -15.22 -18.29
N ALA A 22 2.38 -16.44 -18.73
CA ALA A 22 1.98 -16.93 -20.04
C ALA A 22 0.47 -17.07 -20.15
N GLU A 23 -0.21 -17.61 -19.13
CA GLU A 23 -1.66 -17.71 -19.07
C GLU A 23 -2.33 -16.32 -19.18
N VAL A 24 -1.84 -15.35 -18.40
CA VAL A 24 -2.35 -13.97 -18.44
C VAL A 24 -2.09 -13.33 -19.81
N VAL A 25 -0.90 -13.51 -20.39
CA VAL A 25 -0.57 -12.96 -21.72
C VAL A 25 -1.42 -13.57 -22.82
N GLU A 26 -1.68 -14.87 -22.77
CA GLU A 26 -2.57 -15.56 -23.71
C GLU A 26 -4.01 -15.03 -23.60
N TRP A 27 -4.53 -14.92 -22.38
CA TRP A 27 -5.85 -14.32 -22.14
C TRP A 27 -5.92 -12.87 -22.63
N LEU A 28 -4.93 -12.03 -22.31
CA LEU A 28 -4.90 -10.64 -22.78
C LEU A 28 -4.86 -10.57 -24.31
N ASN A 29 -4.13 -11.46 -24.98
CA ASN A 29 -4.06 -11.49 -26.43
C ASN A 29 -5.37 -11.94 -27.11
N SER A 30 -6.27 -12.61 -26.38
CA SER A 30 -7.62 -12.91 -26.87
C SER A 30 -8.57 -11.69 -26.86
N LYS A 31 -8.18 -10.58 -26.22
CA LYS A 31 -8.97 -9.35 -26.12
C LYS A 31 -8.72 -8.40 -27.28
N GLU A 32 -9.69 -7.51 -27.51
CA GLU A 32 -9.49 -6.40 -28.46
C GLU A 32 -8.33 -5.52 -28.01
N ARG A 33 -7.64 -4.91 -28.98
CA ARG A 33 -6.43 -4.11 -28.72
C ARG A 33 -6.68 -3.00 -27.71
N ASP A 34 -7.81 -2.32 -27.81
CA ASP A 34 -8.14 -1.19 -26.93
C ASP A 34 -8.51 -1.67 -25.52
N GLU A 35 -9.27 -2.76 -25.40
CA GLU A 35 -9.58 -3.42 -24.12
C GLU A 35 -8.29 -3.87 -23.42
N LYS A 36 -7.41 -4.59 -24.13
CA LYS A 36 -6.11 -5.03 -23.59
C LYS A 36 -5.28 -3.86 -23.10
N ASN A 37 -5.19 -2.78 -23.89
CA ASN A 37 -4.41 -1.61 -23.52
C ASN A 37 -4.99 -0.91 -22.28
N SER A 38 -6.32 -0.84 -22.16
CA SER A 38 -6.99 -0.29 -20.98
C SER A 38 -6.68 -1.11 -19.73
N LEU A 39 -6.83 -2.44 -19.81
CA LEU A 39 -6.54 -3.35 -18.69
C LEU A 39 -5.08 -3.22 -18.21
N ILE A 40 -4.13 -3.18 -19.15
CA ILE A 40 -2.71 -3.01 -18.83
C ILE A 40 -2.45 -1.63 -18.21
N ALA A 41 -3.04 -0.57 -18.76
CA ALA A 41 -2.87 0.78 -18.24
C ALA A 41 -3.37 0.89 -16.78
N ASP A 42 -4.57 0.38 -16.51
CA ASP A 42 -5.16 0.40 -15.16
C ASP A 42 -4.30 -0.40 -14.18
N ALA A 43 -3.85 -1.60 -14.56
CA ALA A 43 -2.98 -2.43 -13.73
C ALA A 43 -1.66 -1.73 -13.40
N VAL A 44 -1.02 -1.08 -14.39
CA VAL A 44 0.24 -0.35 -14.19
C VAL A 44 0.04 0.86 -13.28
N ILE A 45 -1.05 1.60 -13.43
CA ILE A 45 -1.37 2.75 -12.57
C ILE A 45 -1.57 2.28 -11.12
N MET A 46 -2.43 1.27 -10.91
CA MET A 46 -2.72 0.76 -9.58
C MET A 46 -1.48 0.20 -8.87
N ALA A 47 -0.55 -0.41 -9.61
CA ALA A 47 0.65 -1.00 -9.02
C ALA A 47 1.81 -0.02 -8.83
N TYR A 48 2.02 0.92 -9.76
CA TYR A 48 3.28 1.68 -9.85
C TYR A 48 3.16 3.19 -9.67
N LEU A 49 1.96 3.77 -9.64
CA LEU A 49 1.81 5.22 -9.51
C LEU A 49 2.48 5.80 -8.25
N PRO A 50 2.37 5.19 -7.04
CA PRO A 50 3.04 5.72 -5.84
C PRO A 50 4.57 5.70 -5.97
N TYR A 51 5.13 4.62 -6.51
CA TYR A 51 6.57 4.49 -6.76
C TYR A 51 7.06 5.53 -7.78
N ALA A 52 6.31 5.74 -8.85
CA ALA A 52 6.63 6.75 -9.85
C ALA A 52 6.65 8.16 -9.23
N ARG A 53 5.66 8.49 -8.39
CA ARG A 53 5.60 9.78 -7.68
C ARG A 53 6.76 9.96 -6.70
N ALA A 54 7.09 8.93 -5.93
CA ALA A 54 8.24 8.95 -5.03
C ALA A 54 9.55 9.17 -5.79
N SER A 55 9.74 8.52 -6.93
CA SER A 55 10.95 8.69 -7.75
C SER A 55 11.13 10.09 -8.34
N LEU A 56 10.04 10.85 -8.48
CA LEU A 56 10.04 12.21 -9.00
C LEU A 56 10.26 13.27 -7.91
N GLY A 57 10.43 12.87 -6.64
CA GLY A 57 10.64 13.80 -5.52
C GLY A 57 9.40 14.62 -5.15
N VAL A 58 8.20 14.05 -5.36
CA VAL A 58 6.93 14.65 -4.93
C VAL A 58 6.88 14.72 -3.39
N ASP A 59 6.12 15.68 -2.84
CA ASP A 59 5.94 15.83 -1.39
C ASP A 59 5.43 14.55 -0.71
N SER A 60 5.87 14.30 0.52
CA SER A 60 5.51 13.10 1.27
C SER A 60 4.00 12.95 1.49
N THR A 61 3.29 14.06 1.71
CA THR A 61 1.84 14.06 1.92
C THR A 61 1.10 13.62 0.67
N GLU A 62 1.60 14.04 -0.50
CA GLU A 62 1.02 13.71 -1.79
C GLU A 62 1.34 12.26 -2.20
N ILE A 63 2.53 11.76 -1.84
CA ILE A 63 2.87 10.34 -1.99
C ILE A 63 1.94 9.49 -1.11
N GLU A 64 1.70 9.89 0.15
CA GLU A 64 0.80 9.20 1.05
C GLU A 64 -0.63 9.17 0.50
N ARG A 65 -1.16 10.31 0.07
CA ARG A 65 -2.47 10.40 -0.59
C ARG A 65 -2.56 9.45 -1.79
N CYS A 66 -1.55 9.48 -2.66
CA CYS A 66 -1.49 8.62 -3.84
C CYS A 66 -1.47 7.13 -3.46
N CYS A 67 -0.76 6.76 -2.40
CA CYS A 67 -0.71 5.39 -1.90
C CYS A 67 -2.11 4.91 -1.49
N TRP A 68 -2.80 5.69 -0.65
CA TRP A 68 -4.18 5.40 -0.23
C TRP A 68 -5.16 5.29 -1.41
N GLU A 69 -5.03 6.18 -2.40
CA GLU A 69 -5.88 6.13 -3.60
C GLU A 69 -5.65 4.86 -4.42
N THR A 70 -4.39 4.47 -4.64
CA THR A 70 -4.06 3.24 -5.37
C THR A 70 -4.46 1.98 -4.61
N GLN A 71 -4.35 1.98 -3.28
CA GLN A 71 -4.84 0.90 -2.44
C GLN A 71 -6.36 0.74 -2.56
N ASN A 72 -7.13 1.84 -2.46
CA ASN A 72 -8.58 1.82 -2.64
C ASN A 72 -8.98 1.32 -4.04
N LEU A 73 -8.22 1.68 -5.08
CA LEU A 73 -8.45 1.17 -6.44
C LEU A 73 -8.19 -0.34 -6.52
N LEU A 74 -7.11 -0.83 -5.92
CA LEU A 74 -6.81 -2.27 -5.85
C LEU A 74 -7.90 -3.04 -5.10
N ASP A 75 -8.40 -2.50 -3.99
CA ASP A 75 -9.46 -3.12 -3.20
C ASP A 75 -10.76 -3.24 -4.00
N LYS A 76 -11.14 -2.16 -4.70
CA LYS A 76 -12.31 -2.15 -5.61
C LYS A 76 -12.11 -3.11 -6.78
N HIS A 77 -10.93 -3.14 -7.37
CA HIS A 77 -10.61 -4.08 -8.45
C HIS A 77 -10.73 -5.52 -7.97
N GLY A 78 -10.17 -5.84 -6.80
CA GLY A 78 -10.29 -7.16 -6.18
C GLY A 78 -11.74 -7.53 -5.85
N PHE A 79 -12.55 -6.58 -5.38
CA PHE A 79 -13.98 -6.79 -5.16
C PHE A 79 -14.71 -7.10 -6.46
N ASN A 80 -14.51 -6.29 -7.51
CA ASN A 80 -15.14 -6.49 -8.81
C ASN A 80 -14.71 -7.81 -9.44
N LEU A 81 -13.44 -8.17 -9.35
CA LEU A 81 -12.92 -9.45 -9.83
C LEU A 81 -13.65 -10.63 -9.19
N ARG A 82 -13.84 -10.60 -7.86
CA ARG A 82 -14.57 -11.64 -7.13
C ARG A 82 -16.02 -11.72 -7.58
N GLN A 83 -16.69 -10.58 -7.73
CA GLN A 83 -18.08 -10.53 -8.21
C GLN A 83 -18.19 -11.10 -9.63
N SER A 84 -17.32 -10.71 -10.54
CA SER A 84 -17.31 -11.21 -11.92
C SER A 84 -17.03 -12.70 -12.03
N LEU A 85 -16.17 -13.24 -11.16
CA LEU A 85 -15.85 -14.66 -11.10
C LEU A 85 -16.80 -15.46 -10.20
N GLN A 86 -17.78 -14.81 -9.57
CA GLN A 86 -18.73 -15.40 -8.63
C GLN A 86 -18.03 -16.15 -7.47
N VAL A 87 -16.86 -15.65 -7.05
CA VAL A 87 -16.08 -16.22 -5.96
C VAL A 87 -16.47 -15.54 -4.66
N SER A 88 -16.83 -16.33 -3.64
CA SER A 88 -17.12 -15.82 -2.31
C SER A 88 -15.87 -15.23 -1.67
N GLN A 89 -16.04 -14.13 -0.93
CA GLN A 89 -14.94 -13.59 -0.14
C GLN A 89 -14.65 -14.57 1.00
N PRO A 90 -13.41 -15.07 1.16
CA PRO A 90 -13.08 -15.82 2.36
C PRO A 90 -13.39 -14.94 3.56
N GLN A 91 -14.15 -15.46 4.53
CA GLN A 91 -14.25 -14.79 5.81
C GLN A 91 -12.88 -14.92 6.47
N TRP A 92 -12.03 -13.92 6.27
CA TRP A 92 -10.93 -13.69 7.16
C TRP A 92 -11.61 -13.45 8.50
N HIS A 93 -11.60 -14.44 9.40
CA HIS A 93 -12.09 -14.25 10.76
C HIS A 93 -11.34 -13.03 11.27
N SER A 94 -12.05 -11.89 11.32
CA SER A 94 -11.54 -10.68 11.92
C SER A 94 -11.03 -11.11 13.27
N THR A 95 -9.70 -11.04 13.44
CA THR A 95 -9.08 -11.18 14.76
C THR A 95 -9.93 -10.36 15.69
N ALA A 96 -10.60 -11.05 16.62
CA ALA A 96 -11.59 -10.45 17.48
C ALA A 96 -10.98 -9.16 18.05
N MET A 97 -11.59 -8.01 17.75
CA MET A 97 -11.33 -6.82 18.53
C MET A 97 -11.77 -7.18 19.95
N PRO A 98 -10.90 -7.17 20.97
CA PRO A 98 -11.37 -7.34 22.33
C PRO A 98 -12.30 -6.17 22.64
N THR A 99 -13.60 -6.44 22.58
CA THR A 99 -14.63 -5.59 23.16
C THR A 99 -14.39 -5.59 24.66
N THR A 100 -13.71 -4.56 25.15
CA THR A 100 -13.87 -4.13 26.54
C THR A 100 -14.15 -2.64 26.52
N VAL A 101 -15.43 -2.30 26.32
CA VAL A 101 -15.95 -1.02 26.80
C VAL A 101 -16.42 -1.25 28.22
N SER A 102 -15.70 -0.70 29.19
CA SER A 102 -16.26 -0.23 30.46
C SER A 102 -15.31 0.78 31.07
N THR A 103 -15.65 2.05 30.87
CA THR A 103 -15.10 3.21 31.57
C THR A 103 -15.22 3.02 33.07
N THR A 104 -14.10 2.91 33.78
CA THR A 104 -14.01 3.35 35.18
C THR A 104 -12.71 4.14 35.35
N SER A 105 -12.89 5.40 35.73
CA SER A 105 -11.86 6.35 36.11
C SER A 105 -10.92 5.78 37.17
N SER A 106 -9.63 5.70 36.89
CA SER A 106 -8.60 5.75 37.93
C SER A 106 -7.27 6.28 37.39
N THR A 107 -7.00 7.53 37.72
CA THR A 107 -5.75 8.26 37.57
C THR A 107 -4.63 7.53 38.32
N SER A 108 -3.90 6.59 37.70
CA SER A 108 -2.70 6.00 38.34
C SER A 108 -1.75 5.25 37.40
N GLN A 109 -1.40 5.81 36.24
CA GLN A 109 -0.28 5.26 35.44
C GLN A 109 0.69 6.32 34.89
N TYR A 110 0.37 7.62 34.97
CA TYR A 110 1.26 8.67 34.50
C TYR A 110 2.46 8.94 35.43
N GLN A 111 2.36 8.65 36.73
CA GLN A 111 3.46 8.90 37.68
C GLN A 111 4.63 7.90 37.61
N LYS A 112 4.41 6.67 37.10
CA LYS A 112 5.51 5.69 36.97
C LYS A 112 6.42 5.98 35.75
N ARG A 113 5.91 6.59 34.68
CA ARG A 113 6.71 6.92 33.49
C ARG A 113 7.64 8.12 33.68
N VAL A 114 7.22 9.11 34.47
CA VAL A 114 8.05 10.30 34.74
C VAL A 114 9.26 9.95 35.62
N ASN A 115 9.09 9.05 36.60
CA ASN A 115 10.19 8.61 37.47
C ASN A 115 11.28 7.82 36.72
N TYR A 116 10.92 7.02 35.72
CA TYR A 116 11.89 6.25 34.92
C TYR A 116 12.74 7.15 34.01
N LEU A 117 12.15 8.21 33.45
CA LEU A 117 12.88 9.20 32.64
C LEU A 117 13.80 10.07 33.50
N TYR A 118 13.38 10.45 34.71
CA TYR A 118 14.21 11.25 35.63
C TYR A 118 15.42 10.47 36.17
N LEU A 119 15.27 9.16 36.44
CA LEU A 119 16.40 8.30 36.83
C LEU A 119 17.39 8.05 35.68
N LYS A 120 16.89 7.89 34.44
CA LYS A 120 17.75 7.62 33.27
C LYS A 120 18.58 8.86 32.87
N LEU A 121 18.02 10.07 33.02
CA LEU A 121 18.74 11.32 32.75
C LEU A 121 19.77 11.68 33.83
N LYS A 122 19.55 11.33 35.10
CA LYS A 122 20.58 11.50 36.16
C LYS A 122 21.77 10.55 35.96
N ASN A 123 21.55 9.32 35.53
CA ASN A 123 22.63 8.36 35.32
C ASN A 123 23.49 8.63 34.08
N GLN A 124 23.04 9.43 33.10
CA GLN A 124 23.88 9.82 31.97
C GLN A 124 24.75 11.05 32.24
N ARG A 125 24.40 11.90 33.21
CA ARG A 125 25.23 13.06 33.60
C ARG A 125 26.46 12.71 34.44
N ILE A 126 26.55 11.49 34.99
CA ILE A 126 27.69 11.07 35.82
C ILE A 126 28.85 10.53 34.97
N TYR A 127 28.58 10.06 33.74
CA TYR A 127 29.62 9.48 32.87
C TYR A 127 30.34 10.48 31.95
N SER A 128 30.04 11.78 32.01
CA SER A 128 30.74 12.80 31.21
C SER A 128 31.69 13.71 32.02
N LEU A 129 32.03 13.33 33.26
CA LEU A 129 32.92 14.10 34.15
C LEU A 129 34.07 13.26 34.74
N ARG A 130 34.46 12.17 34.06
CA ARG A 130 35.75 11.50 34.31
C ARG A 130 36.52 11.41 33.00
N VAL A 131 37.18 12.51 32.66
CA VAL A 131 38.44 12.53 31.90
C VAL A 131 39.48 13.08 32.86
#